data_AF-A0AAW5EKJ2-F1
#
_entry.id   AF-A0AAW5EKJ2-F1
#
_cell.length_a   1.000
_cell.length_b   1.000
_cell.length_c   1.000
_cell.angle_alpha   90.00
_cell.angle_beta   90.00
_cell.angle_gamma   90.00
#
_symmetry.space_group_name_H-M   'P 1'
#
loop_
_entity.id
_entity.type
_entity.pdbx_description
1 polymer ?
#
loop_
_entity_poly.entity_id
_entity_poly.type
_entity_poly.pdbx_seq_one_letter_code
_entity_poly.pdbx_strand_id
1 'polypeptide(L)'
;YLSAIKGIDLGEKFYFYGLAGGGYEDFSKGAFDNKSGGFGHYGAGLKFRLSDSLALRLETRDQISFHDADHSWVSTLGISFGFGAKQEKVVVEQTK
;
A
#
# COMPACT_ATOMS: atom_id res chain seq x y z
N TYR A 1 -1.42 -8.69 -15.83
CA TYR A 1 -1.96 -7.61 -14.97
C TYR A 1 -1.07 -6.38 -15.08
N LEU A 2 -1.65 -5.19 -14.94
CA LEU A 2 -0.93 -3.92 -14.92
C LEU A 2 -1.31 -3.16 -13.65
N SER A 3 -0.31 -2.62 -12.97
CA SER A 3 -0.49 -1.82 -11.75
C SER A 3 0.19 -0.47 -11.94
N ALA A 4 -0.58 0.60 -11.81
CA ALA A 4 -0.10 1.96 -11.78
C ALA A 4 -0.01 2.44 -10.33
N ILE A 5 1.10 3.11 -10.00
CA ILE A 5 1.28 3.77 -8.71
C ILE A 5 1.56 5.23 -9.00
N LYS A 6 0.78 6.13 -8.40
CA LYS A 6 0.95 7.57 -8.56
C LYS A 6 1.09 8.23 -7.19
N GLY A 7 2.28 8.78 -6.94
CA GLY A 7 2.59 9.53 -5.74
C GLY A 7 2.56 11.04 -5.96
N ILE A 8 2.23 11.78 -4.90
CA ILE A 8 2.39 13.22 -4.80
C ILE A 8 3.07 13.49 -3.45
N ASP A 9 4.18 14.20 -3.50
CA ASP A 9 4.86 14.69 -2.31
C ASP A 9 4.12 15.92 -1.81
N LEU A 10 3.51 15.81 -0.64
CA LEU A 10 2.77 16.86 0.06
C LEU A 10 3.72 17.58 1.04
N GLY A 11 4.87 18.04 0.52
CA GLY A 11 5.93 18.70 1.27
C GLY A 11 6.93 17.73 1.92
N GLU A 12 7.90 18.26 2.68
CA GLU A 12 9.11 17.53 3.12
C GLU A 12 8.90 16.29 4.02
N LYS A 13 7.67 16.08 4.50
CA LYS A 13 7.34 15.04 5.50
C LYS A 13 6.14 14.18 5.12
N PHE A 14 5.31 14.59 4.17
CA PHE A 14 4.10 13.85 3.78
C PHE A 14 4.21 13.40 2.34
N TYR A 15 4.06 12.11 2.11
CA TYR A 15 4.03 11.52 0.78
C TYR A 15 2.75 10.72 0.62
N PHE A 16 1.87 11.17 -0.26
CA PHE A 16 0.65 10.44 -0.59
C PHE A 16 0.84 9.67 -1.88
N TYR A 17 0.36 8.44 -1.95
CA TYR A 17 0.42 7.66 -3.17
C TYR A 17 -0.85 6.84 -3.34
N GLY A 18 -1.46 6.92 -4.52
CA GLY A 18 -2.47 5.99 -4.98
C GLY A 18 -1.80 4.82 -5.69
N LEU A 19 -2.32 3.62 -5.50
CA LEU A 19 -2.04 2.46 -6.34
C LEU A 19 -3.34 1.93 -6.91
N ALA A 20 -3.40 1.69 -8.21
CA ALA A 20 -4.52 1.04 -8.84
C ALA A 20 -3.99 0.10 -9.90
N GLY A 21 -4.45 -1.13 -9.87
CA GLY A 21 -4.04 -2.16 -10.80
C GLY A 21 -5.19 -3.08 -11.13
N GLY A 22 -5.17 -3.59 -12.34
CA GLY A 22 -6.16 -4.51 -12.84
C GLY A 22 -5.46 -5.61 -13.61
N GLY A 23 -5.89 -6.83 -13.35
CA GLY A 23 -5.49 -8.02 -14.09
C GLY A 23 -6.67 -8.63 -14.81
N TYR A 24 -6.38 -9.18 -15.98
CA TYR A 24 -7.18 -10.26 -16.52
C TYR A 24 -6.34 -11.51 -16.36
N GLU A 25 -6.88 -12.52 -15.67
CA GLU A 25 -6.23 -13.83 -15.59
C GLU A 25 -6.96 -14.77 -16.55
N ASP A 26 -6.29 -15.09 -17.66
CA ASP A 26 -6.77 -16.06 -18.63
C ASP A 26 -6.45 -17.46 -18.10
N PHE A 27 -7.39 -18.05 -17.36
CA PHE A 27 -7.28 -19.45 -16.92
C PHE A 27 -7.55 -20.38 -18.10
N SER A 28 -6.54 -20.60 -18.94
CA SER A 28 -6.62 -21.61 -20.00
C SER A 28 -6.33 -23.00 -19.43
N LYS A 29 -7.41 -23.79 -19.27
CA LYS A 29 -7.50 -25.26 -19.02
C LYS A 29 -7.64 -25.71 -17.55
N GLY A 30 -8.87 -26.14 -17.19
CA GLY A 30 -9.13 -26.94 -15.99
C GLY A 30 -10.60 -27.33 -15.73
N ALA A 31 -11.15 -28.25 -16.53
CA ALA A 31 -12.31 -29.14 -16.25
C ALA A 31 -13.71 -28.61 -15.86
N PHE A 32 -13.88 -27.36 -15.45
CA PHE A 32 -15.19 -26.75 -15.18
C PHE A 32 -15.26 -25.38 -15.84
N ASP A 33 -16.38 -25.07 -16.46
CA ASP A 33 -16.77 -23.82 -17.14
C ASP A 33 -16.57 -22.56 -16.26
N ASN A 34 -15.32 -22.24 -15.91
CA ASN A 34 -14.95 -21.12 -15.07
C ASN A 34 -14.61 -19.96 -15.98
N LYS A 35 -15.59 -19.07 -16.15
CA LYS A 35 -15.48 -17.82 -16.89
C LYS A 35 -14.24 -17.06 -16.44
N SER A 36 -13.42 -16.73 -17.41
CA SER A 36 -12.25 -15.87 -17.31
C SER A 36 -12.59 -14.59 -16.53
N GLY A 37 -11.95 -14.44 -15.37
CA GLY A 37 -12.26 -13.41 -14.38
C GLY A 37 -11.23 -12.30 -14.41
N GLY A 38 -11.70 -11.07 -14.63
CA GLY A 38 -10.90 -9.89 -14.30
C GLY A 38 -10.81 -9.73 -12.78
N PHE A 39 -9.69 -9.20 -12.31
CA PHE A 39 -9.55 -8.72 -10.93
C PHE A 39 -9.04 -7.28 -10.95
N GLY A 40 -9.57 -6.45 -10.07
CA GLY A 40 -9.14 -5.08 -9.87
C GLY A 40 -8.73 -4.88 -8.43
N HIS A 41 -7.67 -4.12 -8.22
CA HIS A 41 -7.35 -3.57 -6.92
C HIS A 41 -7.08 -2.09 -7.05
N TYR A 42 -7.53 -1.32 -6.09
CA TYR A 42 -7.15 0.07 -5.97
C TYR A 42 -6.96 0.39 -4.51
N GLY A 43 -6.16 1.40 -4.25
CA GLY A 43 -5.74 1.72 -2.92
C GLY A 43 -5.02 3.04 -2.90
N ALA A 44 -4.88 3.55 -1.70
CA ALA A 44 -4.13 4.75 -1.46
C ALA A 44 -3.40 4.60 -0.13
N GLY A 45 -2.24 5.22 -0.05
CA GLY A 45 -1.48 5.26 1.16
C GLY A 45 -0.83 6.62 1.38
N LEU A 46 -0.62 6.88 2.66
CA LEU A 46 0.01 8.04 3.22
C LEU A 46 1.29 7.56 3.90
N LYS A 47 2.41 8.19 3.56
CA LYS A 47 3.67 8.00 4.25
C LYS A 47 4.01 9.30 4.94
N PHE A 48 4.14 9.25 6.26
CA PHE A 48 4.52 10.37 7.10
C PHE A 48 5.93 10.16 7.65
N ARG A 49 6.87 11.00 7.27
CA ARG A 49 8.26 10.97 7.74
C ARG A 49 8.34 11.75 9.06
N LEU A 50 8.44 11.01 10.17
CA LEU A 50 8.58 11.57 11.51
C LEU A 50 9.99 12.12 11.73
N SER A 51 11.00 11.37 11.28
CA SER A 51 12.41 11.71 11.39
C SER A 51 13.18 11.20 10.18
N ASP A 52 14.45 11.58 10.07
CA ASP A 52 15.34 11.13 8.99
C ASP A 52 15.41 9.58 8.90
N SER A 53 15.30 8.88 10.04
CA SER A 53 15.31 7.42 10.13
C SER A 53 13.94 6.77 10.25
N LEU A 54 12.85 7.51 10.48
CA LEU A 54 11.57 6.93 10.89
C LEU A 54 10.41 7.50 10.08
N ALA A 55 9.65 6.62 9.43
CA ALA A 55 8.44 6.98 8.71
C ALA A 55 7.29 6.05 9.09
N LEU A 56 6.13 6.64 9.36
CA LEU A 56 4.88 5.92 9.46
C LEU A 56 4.25 5.79 8.07
N ARG A 57 3.68 4.64 7.76
CA ARG A 57 2.99 4.38 6.51
C ARG A 57 1.60 3.84 6.84
N LEU A 58 0.58 4.58 6.44
CA LEU A 58 -0.79 4.13 6.43
C LEU A 58 -1.13 3.78 4.97
N GLU A 59 -1.65 2.59 4.71
CA GLU A 59 -2.14 2.21 3.39
C GLU A 59 -3.51 1.59 3.54
N THR A 60 -4.41 1.96 2.64
CA THR A 60 -5.67 1.28 2.46
C THR A 60 -5.75 0.76 1.04
N ARG A 61 -6.18 -0.48 0.87
CA ARG A 61 -6.45 -1.08 -0.42
C ARG A 61 -7.81 -1.76 -0.39
N ASP A 62 -8.55 -1.59 -1.47
CA ASP A 62 -9.78 -2.27 -1.79
C ASP A 62 -9.50 -3.19 -2.97
N GLN A 63 -9.82 -4.47 -2.80
CA GLN A 63 -9.76 -5.45 -3.87
C GLN A 63 -11.18 -5.77 -4.30
N ILE A 64 -11.45 -5.60 -5.60
CA ILE A 64 -12.72 -5.94 -6.23
C ILE A 64 -12.44 -7.07 -7.22
N SER A 65 -12.98 -8.24 -6.91
CA SER A 65 -13.03 -9.36 -7.83
C SER A 65 -14.35 -9.34 -8.59
N PHE A 66 -14.28 -9.38 -9.93
CA PHE A 66 -15.47 -9.32 -10.79
C PHE A 66 -16.36 -10.56 -10.69
N HIS A 67 -15.90 -11.63 -10.05
CA HIS A 67 -16.63 -12.91 -9.95
C HIS A 67 -17.64 -12.95 -8.80
N ASP A 68 -17.30 -12.39 -7.63
CA ASP A 68 -18.14 -12.45 -6.42
C ASP A 68 -18.58 -11.08 -5.91
N ALA A 69 -18.07 -9.98 -6.48
CA ALA A 69 -18.29 -8.62 -5.96
C ALA A 69 -17.98 -8.50 -4.45
N ASP A 70 -17.06 -9.34 -3.96
CA ASP A 70 -16.60 -9.30 -2.57
C ASP A 70 -15.64 -8.11 -2.41
N HIS A 71 -15.99 -7.21 -1.50
CA HIS A 71 -15.23 -6.00 -1.20
C HIS A 71 -14.28 -6.30 -0.03
N SER A 72 -13.02 -6.58 -0.34
CA SER A 72 -12.02 -6.79 0.71
C SER A 72 -11.27 -5.48 0.98
N TRP A 73 -11.75 -4.73 1.98
CA TRP A 73 -11.07 -3.53 2.45
C TRP A 73 -10.00 -3.91 3.47
N VAL A 74 -8.73 -3.71 3.08
CA VAL A 74 -7.58 -3.89 3.95
C VAL A 74 -6.99 -2.53 4.29
N SER A 75 -6.90 -2.24 5.58
CA SER A 75 -6.16 -1.09 6.11
C SER A 75 -4.91 -1.59 6.83
N THR A 76 -3.76 -1.03 6.48
CA THR A 76 -2.45 -1.41 6.99
C THR A 76 -1.74 -0.20 7.56
N LEU A 77 -1.32 -0.31 8.82
CA LEU A 77 -0.44 0.64 9.49
C LEU A 77 0.93 -0.01 9.66
N GLY A 78 1.95 0.59 9.04
CA GLY A 78 3.32 0.12 9.08
C GLY A 78 4.26 1.21 9.55
N ILE A 79 5.33 0.80 10.24
CA ILE A 79 6.44 1.69 10.61
C ILE A 79 7.63 1.27 9.75
N SER A 80 8.24 2.23 9.08
CA SER A 80 9.39 2.05 8.20
C SER A 80 10.59 2.76 8.80
N PHE A 81 11.69 2.02 8.97
CA PHE A 81 12.96 2.58 9.42
C PHE A 81 13.91 2.71 8.23
N GLY A 82 14.40 3.93 7.98
CA GLY A 82 15.41 4.20 6.97
C GLY A 82 16.80 3.90 7.51
N PHE A 83 17.47 2.87 6.99
CA PHE A 83 18.83 2.44 7.38
C PHE A 83 19.96 3.39 6.90
N GLY A 84 19.67 4.68 6.68
CA GLY A 84 20.63 5.67 6.15
C GLY A 84 20.75 6.95 6.98
N ALA A 85 19.92 7.13 8.00
CA ALA A 85 19.95 8.33 8.82
C ALA A 85 20.92 8.15 9.99
N LYS A 86 21.91 9.05 10.08
CA LYS A 86 22.79 9.20 11.23
C LYS A 86 21.93 9.15 12.49
N GLN A 87 22.35 8.34 13.46
CA GLN A 87 21.70 8.18 14.76
C GLN A 87 21.43 9.55 15.38
N GLU A 88 20.22 10.08 15.20
CA GLU A 88 19.77 11.19 16.02
C GLU A 88 19.38 10.57 17.36
N LYS A 89 20.16 10.93 18.38
CA LYS A 89 20.00 10.45 19.74
C LYS A 89 18.54 10.63 20.13
N VAL A 90 17.82 9.51 20.26
CA VAL A 90 16.57 9.48 21.00
C VAL A 90 16.96 9.83 22.44
N VAL A 91 16.88 11.11 22.78
CA VAL A 91 16.92 11.57 24.16
C VAL A 91 15.63 11.06 24.76
N VAL A 92 15.67 9.84 25.27
CA VAL A 92 14.68 9.34 26.21
C VAL A 92 14.83 10.23 27.43
N GLU A 93 13.96 11.24 27.53
CA GLU A 93 13.81 12.04 28.73
C GLU A 93 13.39 11.07 29.84
N GLN A 94 14.37 10.65 30.64
CA GLN A 94 14.18 9.89 31.85
C GLN A 94 13.45 10.82 32.83
N THR A 95 12.13 10.69 32.92
CA THR A 95 11.34 11.26 34.02
C THR A 95 11.83 10.62 35.31
N LYS A 96 12.50 11.41 36.15
CA LYS A 96 12.88 11.09 37.52
C LYS A 96 11.78 11.52 38.49
#